data_AF-A0A428PCK1-F1
#
_entry.id   AF-A0A428PCK1-F1
#
_cell.length_a   1.000
_cell.length_b   1.000
_cell.length_c   1.000
_cell.angle_alpha   90.00
_cell.angle_beta   90.00
_cell.angle_gamma   90.00
#
_symmetry.space_group_name_H-M   'P 1'
#
loop_
_entity.id
_entity.type
_entity.pdbx_description
1 polymer ?
#
loop_
_entity_poly.entity_id
_entity_poly.type
_entity_poly.pdbx_seq_one_letter_code
_entity_poly.pdbx_strand_id
1 'polypeptide(L)'
;MSFNVSNKTPPTSRDAAEGDEMDAEDDDMAAMQAMMGFGGFGTTKNKKVAGNNAGAVAKEKKTEYRQYMNRQGGFNRPLSPSR
;
A
#
# COMPACT_ATOMS: atom_id res chain seq x y z
N MET A 1 -54.33 -25.54 27.80
CA MET A 1 -54.07 -25.96 26.41
C MET A 1 -55.35 -25.74 25.63
N SER A 2 -55.50 -24.91 24.59
CA SER A 2 -54.56 -24.29 23.66
C SER A 2 -55.23 -23.03 23.07
N PHE A 3 -54.49 -21.93 22.90
CA PHE A 3 -54.96 -20.72 22.24
C PHE A 3 -54.88 -20.88 20.72
N ASN A 4 -55.95 -20.56 20.00
CA ASN A 4 -55.99 -20.59 18.53
C ASN A 4 -55.73 -19.16 17.99
N VAL A 5 -54.48 -18.85 17.63
CA VAL A 5 -54.11 -17.56 17.02
C VAL A 5 -54.33 -17.66 15.51
N SER A 6 -55.40 -17.02 15.02
CA SER A 6 -55.65 -16.82 13.59
C SER A 6 -54.71 -15.71 13.09
N ASN A 7 -53.77 -16.07 12.21
CA ASN A 7 -52.90 -15.13 11.53
C ASN A 7 -53.71 -14.18 10.63
N LYS A 8 -53.62 -12.88 10.90
CA LYS A 8 -54.16 -11.83 10.04
C LYS A 8 -52.99 -11.02 9.47
N THR A 9 -52.57 -11.32 8.24
CA THR A 9 -51.63 -10.52 7.47
C THR A 9 -52.34 -9.24 6.97
N PRO A 10 -51.75 -8.05 7.12
CA PRO A 10 -52.26 -6.86 6.44
C PRO A 10 -51.75 -6.84 4.99
N PRO A 11 -52.57 -6.36 4.02
CA PRO A 11 -52.09 -6.16 2.65
C PRO A 11 -51.13 -4.95 2.64
N THR A 12 -49.90 -5.18 2.21
CA THR A 12 -48.98 -4.11 1.82
C THR A 12 -49.50 -3.47 0.53
N SER A 13 -50.06 -2.27 0.64
CA SER A 13 -50.46 -1.45 -0.51
C SER A 13 -49.21 -0.92 -1.21
N ARG A 14 -49.12 -1.25 -2.50
CA ARG A 14 -48.16 -0.76 -3.50
C ARG A 14 -48.32 0.73 -3.78
N ASP A 15 -47.17 1.39 -3.91
CA ASP A 15 -46.82 2.47 -4.85
C ASP A 15 -47.72 3.72 -4.94
N ALA A 16 -47.26 4.83 -4.35
CA ALA A 16 -47.57 6.17 -4.82
C ALA A 16 -46.33 7.07 -4.65
N ALA A 17 -45.84 7.56 -5.78
CA ALA A 17 -44.69 8.42 -5.98
C ALA A 17 -44.59 9.60 -5.00
N GLU A 18 -43.46 9.72 -4.32
CA GLU A 18 -42.93 10.98 -3.80
C GLU A 18 -41.48 11.06 -4.29
N GLY A 19 -41.23 12.00 -5.22
CA GLY A 19 -39.98 12.11 -5.96
C GLY A 19 -38.93 12.93 -5.22
N ASP A 20 -37.69 12.46 -5.31
CA ASP A 20 -36.57 13.24 -5.86
C ASP A 20 -36.07 14.48 -5.07
N GLU A 21 -35.89 14.37 -3.76
CA GLU A 21 -35.13 15.40 -3.00
C GLU A 21 -34.09 14.83 -2.01
N MET A 22 -34.14 13.54 -1.66
CA MET A 22 -33.10 12.88 -0.84
C MET A 22 -31.96 12.22 -1.65
N ASP A 23 -32.14 12.02 -2.96
CA ASP A 23 -31.16 11.33 -3.82
C ASP A 23 -29.99 12.25 -4.22
N ALA A 24 -30.24 13.57 -4.30
CA ALA A 24 -29.22 14.55 -4.68
C ALA A 24 -28.19 14.83 -3.57
N GLU A 25 -28.60 14.83 -2.29
CA GLU A 25 -27.66 15.00 -1.17
C GLU A 25 -26.74 13.78 -0.99
N ASP A 26 -27.25 12.58 -1.28
CA ASP A 26 -26.47 11.34 -1.24
C ASP A 26 -25.43 11.28 -2.37
N ASP A 27 -25.75 11.79 -3.56
CA ASP A 27 -24.79 11.88 -4.67
C ASP A 27 -23.69 12.93 -4.40
N ASP A 28 -24.03 14.09 -3.83
CA ASP A 28 -23.06 15.12 -3.43
C ASP A 28 -22.17 14.63 -2.27
N MET A 29 -22.74 13.90 -1.31
CA MET A 29 -21.99 13.29 -0.22
C MET A 29 -21.09 12.15 -0.73
N ALA A 30 -21.57 11.32 -1.65
CA ALA A 30 -20.78 10.27 -2.29
C ALA A 30 -19.65 10.87 -3.16
N ALA A 31 -19.90 11.99 -3.84
CA ALA A 31 -18.89 12.73 -4.58
C ALA A 31 -17.83 13.34 -3.65
N MET A 32 -18.23 13.93 -2.52
CA MET A 32 -17.30 14.41 -1.49
C MET A 32 -16.50 13.25 -0.86
N GLN A 33 -17.14 12.12 -0.60
CA GLN A 33 -16.51 10.91 -0.09
C GLN A 33 -15.48 10.36 -1.10
N ALA A 34 -15.80 10.35 -2.39
CA ALA A 34 -14.88 9.95 -3.46
C ALA A 34 -13.71 10.94 -3.62
N MET A 35 -13.97 12.25 -3.55
CA MET A 35 -12.93 13.30 -3.57
C MET A 35 -11.96 13.18 -2.41
N MET A 36 -12.45 12.83 -1.22
CA MET A 36 -11.63 12.60 -0.04
C MET A 36 -10.97 11.20 -0.04
N GLY A 37 -11.24 10.37 -1.05
CA GLY A 37 -10.58 9.08 -1.31
C GLY A 37 -11.27 7.86 -0.69
N PHE A 38 -12.49 8.00 -0.18
CA PHE A 38 -13.24 6.96 0.54
C PHE A 38 -14.16 6.10 -0.36
N GLY A 39 -13.85 5.98 -1.65
CA GLY A 39 -14.64 5.20 -2.62
C GLY A 39 -14.15 3.76 -2.89
N GLY A 40 -12.96 3.39 -2.40
CA GLY A 40 -12.44 2.02 -2.58
C GLY A 40 -11.00 1.83 -2.09
N PHE A 41 -10.71 0.66 -1.52
CA PHE A 41 -9.38 0.33 -1.00
C PHE A 41 -8.52 -0.33 -2.07
N GLY A 42 -7.65 0.45 -2.71
CA GLY A 42 -6.61 -0.04 -3.59
C GLY A 42 -5.32 -0.40 -2.84
N THR A 43 -4.58 -1.42 -3.31
CA THR A 43 -3.24 -1.73 -2.81
C THR A 43 -2.15 -1.28 -3.79
N THR A 44 -1.01 -0.85 -3.23
CA THR A 44 0.25 -0.58 -3.96
C THR A 44 1.18 -1.80 -3.99
N LYS A 45 0.76 -2.94 -3.42
CA LYS A 45 1.55 -4.18 -3.44
C LYS A 45 1.90 -4.56 -4.88
N ASN A 46 3.20 -4.76 -5.14
CA ASN A 46 3.77 -5.08 -6.45
C ASN A 46 3.54 -4.03 -7.55
N LYS A 47 3.15 -2.79 -7.20
CA LYS A 47 3.05 -1.66 -8.15
C LYS A 47 4.23 -0.72 -7.96
N LYS A 48 4.84 -0.28 -9.06
CA LYS A 48 5.91 0.73 -9.01
C LYS A 48 5.30 2.10 -8.71
N VAL A 49 5.75 2.74 -7.64
CA VAL A 49 5.37 4.11 -7.28
C VAL A 49 6.46 5.07 -7.76
N ALA A 50 6.09 6.05 -8.60
CA ALA A 50 7.03 7.05 -9.08
C ALA A 50 7.66 7.81 -7.88
N GLY A 51 8.97 8.06 -7.94
CA GLY A 51 9.71 8.67 -6.83
C GLY A 51 10.16 7.71 -5.73
N ASN A 52 9.52 6.55 -5.55
CA ASN A 52 9.91 5.55 -4.54
C ASN A 52 10.95 4.54 -5.06
N ASN A 53 11.99 5.04 -5.74
CA ASN A 53 13.05 4.20 -6.32
C ASN A 53 14.43 4.49 -5.69
N ALA A 54 14.48 5.36 -4.69
CA ALA A 54 15.72 5.75 -4.03
C ALA A 54 16.11 4.71 -2.97
N GLY A 55 17.33 4.21 -3.06
CA GLY A 55 17.94 3.34 -2.07
C GLY A 55 19.45 3.43 -2.19
N ALA A 56 20.15 3.32 -1.06
CA ALA A 56 21.61 3.33 -1.01
C ALA A 56 22.11 2.09 -0.25
N VAL A 57 23.28 1.59 -0.64
CA VAL A 57 23.96 0.48 0.04
C VAL A 57 25.33 0.96 0.51
N ALA A 58 25.55 0.95 1.82
CA ALA A 58 26.87 1.13 2.39
C ALA A 58 27.67 -0.18 2.23
N LYS A 59 28.78 -0.12 1.49
CA LYS A 59 29.70 -1.25 1.32
C LYS A 59 31.00 -0.94 2.03
N GLU A 60 31.18 -1.53 3.21
CA GLU A 60 32.44 -1.44 3.94
C GLU A 60 33.49 -2.32 3.26
N LYS A 61 34.55 -1.69 2.76
CA LYS A 61 35.74 -2.41 2.29
C LYS A 61 36.64 -2.67 3.49
N LYS A 62 37.10 -3.91 3.65
CA LYS A 62 38.11 -4.22 4.66
C LYS A 62 39.41 -3.49 4.32
N THR A 63 40.01 -2.85 5.31
CA THR A 63 41.34 -2.24 5.16
C THR A 63 42.38 -3.34 5.06
N GLU A 64 43.00 -3.47 3.90
CA GLU A 64 44.09 -4.41 3.69
C GLU A 64 45.43 -3.66 3.74
N TYR A 65 46.35 -4.14 4.59
CA TYR A 65 47.65 -3.51 4.82
C TYR A 65 48.73 -4.07 3.90
N ARG A 66 49.63 -3.20 3.46
CA ARG A 66 50.74 -3.58 2.60
C ARG A 66 51.93 -4.05 3.44
N GLN A 67 52.48 -5.22 3.12
CA GLN A 67 53.68 -5.74 3.77
C GLN A 67 54.94 -5.15 3.12
N TYR A 68 55.75 -4.41 3.89
CA TYR A 68 56.98 -3.77 3.40
C TYR A 68 58.24 -4.58 3.66
N MET A 69 58.34 -5.20 4.84
CA MET A 69 59.54 -5.94 5.26
C MET A 69 59.44 -7.42 4.91
N ASN A 70 60.60 -8.03 4.61
CA ASN A 70 60.77 -9.45 4.33
C ASN A 70 59.82 -9.99 3.24
N ARG A 71 59.64 -9.20 2.17
CA ARG A 71 58.78 -9.55 1.04
C ARG A 71 59.44 -10.61 0.17
N GLN A 72 58.69 -11.66 -0.15
CA GLN A 72 59.11 -12.66 -1.14
C GLN A 72 59.13 -12.03 -2.55
N GLY A 73 60.27 -12.14 -3.25
CA GLY A 73 60.44 -11.64 -4.62
C GLY A 73 61.04 -10.23 -4.77
N GLY A 74 61.53 -9.61 -3.69
CA GLY A 74 62.35 -8.40 -3.77
C GLY A 74 61.58 -7.07 -3.91
N PHE A 75 62.33 -5.96 -3.88
CA PHE A 75 61.78 -4.60 -3.75
C PHE A 75 60.98 -4.12 -4.98
N ASN A 76 61.40 -4.49 -6.19
CA ASN A 76 60.81 -3.99 -7.46
C ASN A 76 59.47 -4.65 -7.85
N ARG A 77 58.88 -5.47 -6.98
CA ARG A 77 57.53 -6.05 -7.18
C ARG A 77 56.46 -5.19 -6.52
N PRO A 78 55.22 -5.13 -7.04
CA PRO A 78 54.12 -4.44 -6.37
C PRO A 78 53.82 -5.06 -5.00
N LEU A 79 53.56 -4.25 -3.97
CA LEU A 79 53.08 -4.79 -2.69
C LEU A 79 51.62 -5.19 -2.84
N SER A 80 51.30 -6.37 -2.32
CA SER A 80 49.94 -6.74 -2.00
C SER A 80 49.45 -5.88 -0.83
N PRO A 81 48.24 -5.33 -0.87
CA PRO A 81 47.29 -5.34 -2.00
C PRO A 81 47.61 -4.26 -3.02
N SER A 82 47.38 -4.58 -4.30
CA SER A 82 47.28 -3.58 -5.37
C SER A 82 46.03 -2.74 -5.09
N ARG A 83 46.25 -1.49 -4.70
CA ARG A 83 45.22 -0.50 -4.35
C ARG A 83 44.05 -0.48 -5.33
#